data_AF-A0A9E4MS26-F1
#
_entry.id   AF-A0A9E4MS26-F1
#
_cell.length_a   1.000
_cell.length_b   1.000
_cell.length_c   1.000
_cell.angle_alpha   90.00
_cell.angle_beta   90.00
_cell.angle_gamma   90.00
#
_symmetry.space_group_name_H-M   'P 1'
#
loop_
_entity.id
_entity.type
_entity.pdbx_description
1 polymer ?
#
loop_
_entity_poly.entity_id
_entity_poly.type
_entity_poly.pdbx_seq_one_letter_code
_entity_poly.pdbx_strand_id
1 'polypeptide(L)'
;MNNKPNIKKAYYIREAARTLKLDGQLWIYEVTSHIKDLQGFVRKLELAGFRIIENTPVWKFQYIRAIKSEEVELSQLILDL
;
A
#
# COMPACT_ATOMS: atom_id res chain seq x y z
N MET A 1 -9.99 23.47 -5.91
CA MET A 1 -8.85 22.54 -5.71
C MET A 1 -9.15 21.27 -6.50
N ASN A 2 -8.44 21.03 -7.60
CA ASN A 2 -8.68 19.86 -8.45
C ASN A 2 -8.13 18.61 -7.75
N ASN A 3 -9.02 17.76 -7.22
CA ASN A 3 -8.71 16.40 -6.79
C ASN A 3 -8.44 15.56 -8.06
N LYS A 4 -7.19 15.58 -8.56
CA LYS A 4 -6.77 14.53 -9.49
C LYS A 4 -6.70 13.22 -8.68
N PRO A 5 -7.45 12.16 -9.06
CA PRO A 5 -7.35 10.86 -8.40
C PRO A 5 -5.89 10.43 -8.39
N ASN A 6 -5.44 9.88 -7.26
CA ASN A 6 -4.01 9.63 -7.03
C ASN A 6 -3.60 8.30 -7.68
N ILE A 7 -3.82 8.19 -8.99
CA ILE A 7 -3.64 7.02 -9.85
C ILE A 7 -2.25 6.38 -9.66
N LYS A 8 -1.23 7.18 -9.30
CA LYS A 8 0.14 6.71 -9.09
C LYS A 8 0.28 5.75 -7.90
N LYS A 9 -0.39 6.00 -6.77
CA LYS A 9 -0.22 5.15 -5.57
C LYS A 9 -0.82 3.76 -5.77
N ALA A 10 -2.00 3.66 -6.40
CA ALA A 10 -2.64 2.39 -6.74
C ALA A 10 -1.77 1.58 -7.69
N TYR A 11 -1.21 2.25 -8.71
CA TYR A 11 -0.30 1.63 -9.65
C TYR A 11 0.91 1.00 -8.94
N TYR A 12 1.54 1.71 -8.00
CA TYR A 12 2.70 1.17 -7.28
C TYR A 12 2.35 0.00 -6.35
N ILE A 13 1.19 0.02 -5.68
CA ILE A 13 0.73 -1.11 -4.87
C ILE A 13 0.51 -2.34 -5.75
N ARG A 14 -0.15 -2.17 -6.90
CA ARG A 14 -0.38 -3.24 -7.87
C ARG A 14 0.94 -3.81 -8.41
N GLU A 15 1.90 -2.95 -8.77
CA GLU A 15 3.20 -3.41 -9.27
C GLU A 15 4.02 -4.11 -8.18
N ALA A 16 3.95 -3.66 -6.92
CA ALA A 16 4.54 -4.39 -5.80
C ALA A 16 3.91 -5.79 -5.64
N ALA A 17 2.57 -5.87 -5.70
CA ALA A 17 1.86 -7.15 -5.64
C ALA A 17 2.22 -8.08 -6.79
N ARG A 18 2.43 -7.55 -8.01
CA ARG A 18 2.84 -8.33 -9.18
C ARG A 18 4.27 -8.89 -9.07
N THR A 19 5.18 -8.11 -8.48
CA THR A 19 6.63 -8.39 -8.56
C THR A 19 7.19 -9.12 -7.36
N LEU A 20 6.62 -8.90 -6.17
CA LEU A 20 7.04 -9.62 -4.96
C LEU A 20 6.53 -11.07 -5.01
N LYS A 21 7.37 -12.00 -4.56
CA LYS A 21 6.98 -13.39 -4.28
C LYS A 21 6.27 -13.45 -2.92
N LEU A 22 5.60 -14.57 -2.64
CA LEU A 22 5.18 -14.89 -1.27
C LEU A 22 6.37 -14.74 -0.31
N ASP A 23 6.06 -14.24 0.89
CA ASP A 23 7.00 -13.82 1.92
C ASP A 23 7.93 -12.65 1.55
N GLY A 24 7.77 -12.07 0.35
CA GLY A 24 8.45 -10.84 -0.04
C GLY A 24 8.02 -9.66 0.83
N GLN A 25 8.99 -8.82 1.20
CA GLN A 25 8.75 -7.69 2.10
C GLN A 25 8.52 -6.39 1.33
N LEU A 26 7.53 -5.61 1.79
CA LEU A 26 7.25 -4.26 1.32
C LEU A 26 7.45 -3.28 2.47
N TRP A 27 8.36 -2.34 2.30
CA TRP A 27 8.67 -1.31 3.29
C TRP A 27 8.30 0.05 2.69
N ILE A 28 7.47 0.81 3.39
CA ILE A 28 6.99 2.11 2.96
C ILE A 28 7.37 3.14 4.01
N TYR A 29 8.02 4.21 3.56
CA TYR A 29 8.23 5.43 4.32
C TYR A 29 7.61 6.58 3.52
N GLU A 30 6.60 7.23 4.10
CA GLU A 30 5.93 8.37 3.47
C GLU A 30 5.75 9.48 4.52
N VAL A 31 5.85 10.74 4.11
CA VAL A 31 5.64 11.87 5.03
C VAL A 31 4.20 11.78 5.56
N THR A 32 4.02 11.81 6.88
CA THR A 32 2.70 11.57 7.51
C THR A 32 1.62 12.50 6.94
N SER A 33 1.96 13.77 6.67
CA SER A 33 1.04 14.76 6.09
C SER A 33 0.60 14.46 4.64
N HIS A 34 1.28 13.58 3.92
CA HIS A 34 0.87 13.15 2.57
C HIS A 34 -0.17 12.03 2.59
N ILE A 35 -0.41 11.42 3.75
CA ILE A 35 -1.40 10.37 3.94
C ILE A 35 -2.66 11.02 4.52
N LYS A 36 -3.66 11.23 3.65
CA LYS A 36 -4.97 11.78 4.06
C LYS A 36 -5.86 10.75 4.75
N ASP A 37 -5.71 9.49 4.37
CA ASP A 37 -6.47 8.35 4.89
C ASP A 37 -5.54 7.15 5.03
N LEU A 38 -5.02 6.95 6.25
CA LEU A 38 -4.10 5.86 6.56
C LEU A 38 -4.82 4.51 6.57
N GLN A 39 -6.04 4.45 7.12
CA GLN A 39 -6.79 3.21 7.21
C GLN A 39 -7.17 2.71 5.81
N GLY A 40 -7.67 3.59 4.95
CA GLY A 40 -7.96 3.24 3.57
C GLY A 40 -6.71 2.85 2.76
N PHE A 41 -5.55 3.45 3.06
CA PHE A 41 -4.29 3.04 2.44
C PHE A 41 -3.87 1.63 2.89
N VAL A 42 -3.95 1.32 4.18
CA VAL A 42 -3.66 -0.02 4.73
C VAL A 42 -4.59 -1.08 4.15
N ARG A 43 -5.90 -0.81 4.10
CA ARG A 43 -6.88 -1.74 3.53
C ARG A 43 -6.58 -2.06 2.06
N LYS A 44 -6.03 -1.12 1.30
CA LYS A 44 -5.63 -1.32 -0.10
C LYS A 44 -4.39 -2.21 -0.23
N LEU A 45 -3.47 -2.16 0.73
CA LEU A 45 -2.35 -3.11 0.80
C LEU A 45 -2.86 -4.52 1.11
N GLU A 46 -3.79 -4.64 2.05
CA GLU A 46 -4.41 -5.93 2.41
C GLU A 46 -5.14 -6.55 1.22
N LEU A 47 -5.99 -5.78 0.52
CA LEU A 47 -6.64 -6.23 -0.71
C LEU A 47 -5.66 -6.62 -1.83
N ALA A 48 -4.43 -6.10 -1.79
CA ALA A 48 -3.35 -6.44 -2.72
C ALA A 48 -2.51 -7.64 -2.29
N GLY A 49 -2.93 -8.37 -1.25
CA GLY A 49 -2.32 -9.60 -0.80
C GLY A 49 -1.19 -9.42 0.21
N PHE A 50 -1.12 -8.24 0.84
CA PHE A 50 -0.11 -7.95 1.86
C PHE A 50 -0.70 -8.03 3.27
N ARG A 51 -0.01 -8.75 4.16
CA ARG A 51 -0.26 -8.71 5.60
C ARG A 51 0.62 -7.63 6.24
N ILE A 52 0.00 -6.71 6.98
CA ILE A 52 0.73 -5.68 7.72
C ILE A 52 1.45 -6.30 8.93
N ILE A 53 2.74 -6.02 9.04
CA ILE A 53 3.59 -6.43 10.18
C ILE A 53 3.75 -5.27 11.15
N GLU A 54 3.88 -4.05 10.62
CA GLU A 54 4.12 -2.86 11.41
C GLU A 54 3.51 -1.65 10.70
N ASN A 55 2.89 -0.76 11.48
CA ASN A 55 2.32 0.48 11.00
C ASN A 55 2.45 1.51 12.13
N THR A 56 3.52 2.30 12.10
CA THR A 56 3.87 3.21 13.21
C THR A 56 4.42 4.53 12.69
N PRO A 57 4.12 5.67 13.35
CA PRO A 57 4.80 6.92 13.05
C PRO A 57 6.26 6.85 13.50
N VAL A 58 7.17 7.26 12.62
CA VAL A 58 8.59 7.46 12.91
C VAL A 58 8.92 8.91 12.58
N TRP A 59 9.00 9.74 13.62
CA TRP A 59 9.19 11.19 13.50
C TRP A 59 8.09 11.86 12.65
N LYS A 60 8.43 12.36 11.45
CA LYS A 60 7.47 12.97 10.49
C LYS A 60 7.08 12.05 9.34
N PHE A 61 7.39 10.76 9.46
CA PHE A 61 7.05 9.74 8.48
C PHE A 61 6.09 8.71 9.07
N GLN A 62 5.20 8.19 8.23
CA GLN A 62 4.54 6.93 8.49
C GLN A 62 5.42 5.80 7.96
N TYR A 63 5.78 4.88 8.84
CA TYR A 63 6.47 3.64 8.47
C TYR A 63 5.47 2.49 8.44
N ILE A 64 5.42 1.79 7.30
CA ILE A 64 4.63 0.57 7.13
C ILE A 64 5.55 -0.54 6.66
N ARG A 65 5.55 -1.66 7.38
CA ARG A 65 6.15 -2.91 6.94
C ARG A 65 5.06 -3.93 6.70
N ALA A 66 5.06 -4.52 5.52
CA ALA A 66 4.13 -5.57 5.15
C ALA A 66 4.88 -6.74 4.50
N ILE A 67 4.26 -7.92 4.52
CA ILE A 67 4.75 -9.12 3.85
C ILE A 67 3.69 -9.61 2.86
N LYS A 68 4.10 -10.03 1.67
CA LYS A 68 3.18 -10.64 0.70
C LYS A 68 2.78 -12.02 1.21
N SER A 69 1.54 -12.15 1.67
CA SER A 69 1.03 -13.37 2.30
C SER A 69 0.17 -14.22 1.37
N GLU A 70 -0.35 -13.63 0.29
CA GLU A 70 -1.22 -14.30 -0.64
C GLU A 70 -0.99 -13.83 -2.08
N GLU A 71 -1.30 -14.69 -3.04
CA GLU A 71 -1.41 -14.30 -4.43
C GLU A 71 -2.81 -13.74 -4.70
N VAL A 72 -2.88 -12.65 -5.46
CA VAL A 72 -4.13 -11.98 -5.81
C VAL A 72 -4.29 -11.91 -7.32
N GLU A 73 -5.53 -12.01 -7.81
CA GLU A 73 -5.79 -11.81 -9.23
C GLU A 73 -5.72 -10.32 -9.56
N LEU A 74 -4.63 -9.88 -10.20
CA LEU A 74 -4.36 -8.46 -10.45
C LEU A 74 -5.43 -7.77 -11.30
N SER A 75 -6.14 -8.51 -12.15
CA SER A 75 -7.29 -8.03 -12.95
C SER A 75 -8.44 -7.55 -12.04
N GLN A 76 -8.61 -8.17 -10.87
CA GLN A 76 -9.66 -7.88 -9.90
C GLN A 76 -9.26 -6.80 -8.89
N LEU A 77 -7.99 -6.40 -8.87
CA LEU A 77 -7.47 -5.38 -7.96
C LEU A 77 -7.91 -3.97 -8.41
N ILE A 78 -9.15 -3.60 -8.07
CA ILE A 78 -9.68 -2.25 -8.25
C ILE A 78 -9.30 -1.41 -7.03
N LEU A 79 -8.18 -0.70 -7.11
CA LEU A 79 -7.75 0.24 -6.09
C LEU A 79 -8.26 1.65 -6.45
N ASP A 80 -9.54 1.91 -6.21
CA ASP A 80 -10.08 3.26 -6.35
C ASP A 80 -9.40 4.19 -5.33
N LEU A 81 -8.75 5.27 -5.79
CA LEU A 81 -7.98 6.23 -4.98
C LEU A 81 -8.35 7.68 -5.24
#